data_AF-A0A0C9W9P6-F1
#
_entry.id   AF-A0A0C9W9P6-F1
#
_cell.length_a   1.000
_cell.length_b   1.000
_cell.length_c   1.000
_cell.angle_alpha   90.00
_cell.angle_beta   90.00
_cell.angle_gamma   90.00
#
_symmetry.space_group_name_H-M   'P 1'
#
loop_
_entity.id
_entity.type
_entity.pdbx_description
1 polymer ?
#
loop_
_entity_poly.entity_id
_entity_poly.type
_entity_poly.pdbx_seq_one_letter_code
_entity_poly.pdbx_strand_id
1 'polypeptide(L)'
;MRYITRNTSIPVPKVYDAWSLPDDRGGAILMEWIDGAETLERRWPSMSPEQKMKVAVQVRGYVDELRSLTQPPHQQGCIGPLDGSPCWDERLKSQLCGPFPSERAFNQFRLSLLDRFKWHDETRMEIEAIERDLREDHRIVFTHGDLGVRNILVDDRDNIVALIDWEMSGWMPEYWEYIKTVHGRWEDEDWLSYTRTMAPAYDDEMEVDDRFIIVNGGGPF
;
A
#
# COMPACT_ATOMS: atom_id res chain seq x y z
N MET A 1 -11.14 6.95 3.37
CA MET A 1 -12.34 6.41 4.05
C MET A 1 -13.67 6.83 3.41
N ARG A 2 -14.21 8.06 3.58
CA ARG A 2 -15.54 8.44 3.04
C ARG A 2 -15.71 8.21 1.53
N TYR A 3 -14.64 8.39 0.75
CA TYR A 3 -14.63 8.10 -0.69
C TYR A 3 -14.83 6.60 -0.97
N ILE A 4 -14.17 5.73 -0.21
CA ILE A 4 -14.25 4.27 -0.36
C ILE A 4 -15.68 3.81 -0.11
N THR A 5 -16.27 4.17 1.05
CA THR A 5 -17.65 3.82 1.40
C THR A 5 -18.70 4.22 0.36
N ARG A 6 -18.43 5.27 -0.43
CA ARG A 6 -19.36 5.77 -1.46
C ARG A 6 -19.23 5.06 -2.80
N ASN A 7 -18.08 4.44 -3.08
CA ASN A 7 -17.74 3.94 -4.40
C ASN A 7 -17.41 2.44 -4.43
N THR A 8 -17.32 1.77 -3.28
CA THR A 8 -17.08 0.34 -3.17
C THR A 8 -18.01 -0.29 -2.13
N SER A 9 -18.04 -1.62 -2.09
CA SER A 9 -18.68 -2.39 -1.03
C SER A 9 -17.75 -2.71 0.16
N ILE A 10 -16.50 -2.24 0.09
CA ILE A 10 -15.47 -2.47 1.10
C ILE A 10 -15.96 -1.94 2.44
N PRO A 11 -15.98 -2.78 3.49
CA PRO A 11 -16.39 -2.34 4.80
C PRO A 11 -15.32 -1.41 5.39
N VAL A 12 -15.73 -0.20 5.74
CA VAL A 12 -14.87 0.84 6.31
C VAL A 12 -15.65 1.49 7.45
N PRO A 13 -15.06 1.70 8.64
CA PRO A 13 -15.75 2.33 9.75
C PRO A 13 -16.34 3.68 9.34
N LYS A 14 -17.60 3.94 9.72
CA LYS A 14 -18.25 5.21 9.40
C LYS A 14 -17.50 6.35 10.09
N VAL A 15 -17.01 7.30 9.29
CA VAL A 15 -16.36 8.51 9.79
C VAL A 15 -17.40 9.54 10.23
N TYR A 16 -17.49 9.80 11.54
CA TYR A 16 -18.36 10.82 12.11
C TYR A 16 -17.77 12.21 11.94
N ASP A 17 -16.50 12.39 12.29
CA ASP A 17 -15.82 13.69 12.20
C ASP A 17 -14.31 13.56 12.01
N ALA A 18 -13.65 14.62 11.56
CA ALA A 18 -12.20 14.72 11.47
C ALA A 18 -11.74 16.17 11.64
N TRP A 19 -10.70 16.40 12.44
CA TRP A 19 -10.19 17.74 12.73
C TRP A 19 -8.67 17.73 12.91
N SER A 20 -8.05 18.90 12.69
CA SER A 20 -6.64 19.13 13.01
C SER A 20 -6.46 19.35 14.51
N LEU A 21 -5.42 18.73 15.08
CA LEU A 21 -5.04 18.97 16.46
C LEU A 21 -4.25 20.29 16.59
N PRO A 22 -4.34 20.99 17.74
CA PRO A 22 -3.54 22.18 17.98
C PRO A 22 -2.03 21.91 17.95
N ASP A 23 -1.25 22.96 17.67
CA ASP A 23 0.22 22.99 17.71
C ASP A 23 0.88 21.98 16.76
N ASP A 24 0.33 21.83 15.55
CA ASP A 24 0.84 20.94 14.49
C ASP A 24 1.01 19.48 14.91
N ARG A 25 0.25 19.01 15.90
CA ARG A 25 0.28 17.62 16.40
C ARG A 25 -0.41 16.59 15.49
N GLY A 26 -0.71 16.96 14.25
CA GLY A 26 -1.40 16.11 13.28
C GLY A 26 -2.92 16.28 13.30
N GLY A 27 -3.64 15.19 13.01
CA GLY A 27 -5.10 15.16 12.92
C GLY A 27 -5.72 14.05 13.77
N ALA A 28 -7.01 14.19 14.05
CA ALA A 28 -7.80 13.16 14.71
C ALA A 28 -9.03 12.83 13.87
N ILE A 29 -9.42 11.56 13.89
CA ILE A 29 -10.61 11.05 13.21
C ILE A 29 -11.50 10.39 14.26
N LEU A 30 -12.75 10.84 14.34
CA LEU A 30 -13.79 10.17 15.10
C LEU A 30 -14.57 9.27 14.13
N MET A 31 -14.55 7.97 14.40
CA MET A 31 -15.18 6.96 13.56
C MET A 31 -15.90 5.90 14.39
N GLU A 32 -16.69 5.09 13.70
CA GLU A 32 -17.45 3.99 14.25
C GLU A 32 -16.57 2.95 14.95
N TRP A 33 -17.03 2.54 16.13
CA TRP A 33 -16.54 1.35 16.80
C TRP A 33 -17.30 0.13 16.26
N ILE A 34 -16.58 -0.86 15.76
CA ILE A 34 -17.18 -2.10 15.23
C ILE A 34 -17.32 -3.09 16.38
N ASP A 35 -18.51 -3.16 16.96
CA ASP A 35 -18.78 -4.03 18.11
C ASP A 35 -18.65 -5.51 17.75
N GLY A 36 -18.04 -6.29 18.65
CA GLY A 36 -17.80 -7.72 18.45
C GLY A 36 -16.72 -8.10 17.44
N ALA A 37 -16.06 -7.14 16.78
CA ALA A 37 -14.97 -7.42 15.86
C ALA A 37 -13.62 -7.62 16.58
N GLU A 38 -12.77 -8.47 16.01
CA GLU A 38 -11.38 -8.66 16.45
C GLU A 38 -10.42 -8.32 15.31
N THR A 39 -9.26 -7.74 15.65
CA THR A 39 -8.16 -7.55 14.71
C THR A 39 -7.70 -8.88 14.15
N LEU A 40 -7.47 -8.97 12.84
CA LEU A 40 -6.95 -10.16 12.22
C LEU A 40 -5.61 -10.57 12.81
N GLU A 41 -4.76 -9.61 13.21
CA GLU A 41 -3.51 -9.87 13.94
C GLU A 41 -3.67 -10.82 15.13
N ARG A 42 -4.69 -10.59 15.97
CA ARG A 42 -4.98 -11.44 17.13
C ARG A 42 -5.61 -12.77 16.74
N ARG A 43 -6.45 -12.77 15.70
CA ARG A 43 -7.20 -13.94 15.26
C ARG A 43 -6.34 -14.92 14.46
N TRP A 44 -5.47 -14.41 13.60
CA TRP A 44 -4.70 -15.13 12.58
C TRP A 44 -3.91 -16.34 13.10
N PRO A 45 -3.20 -16.26 14.24
CA PRO A 45 -2.43 -17.41 14.76
C PRO A 45 -3.30 -18.63 15.10
N SER A 46 -4.59 -18.42 15.37
CA SER A 46 -5.53 -19.48 15.74
C SER A 46 -6.33 -20.05 14.55
N MET A 47 -6.19 -19.46 13.37
CA MET A 47 -6.98 -19.82 12.19
C MET A 47 -6.41 -21.05 11.48
N SER A 48 -7.29 -21.91 10.98
CA SER A 48 -6.93 -23.00 10.07
C SER A 48 -6.50 -22.45 8.70
N PRO A 49 -5.77 -23.23 7.89
CA PRO A 49 -5.43 -22.83 6.52
C PRO A 49 -6.64 -22.45 5.66
N GLU A 50 -7.77 -23.12 5.84
CA GLU A 50 -9.02 -22.83 5.11
C GLU A 50 -9.61 -21.48 5.52
N GLN A 51 -9.56 -21.15 6.81
CA GLN A 51 -10.02 -19.86 7.31
C GLN A 51 -9.10 -18.72 6.84
N LYS A 52 -7.77 -18.94 6.85
CA LYS A 52 -6.78 -17.99 6.33
C LYS A 52 -6.98 -17.73 4.84
N MET A 53 -7.17 -18.79 4.07
CA MET A 53 -7.49 -18.70 2.64
C MET A 53 -8.81 -17.94 2.41
N LYS A 54 -9.84 -18.18 3.23
CA LYS A 54 -11.11 -17.44 3.15
C LYS A 54 -10.89 -15.94 3.34
N VAL A 55 -10.06 -15.52 4.29
CA VAL A 55 -9.74 -14.09 4.50
C VAL A 55 -8.93 -13.53 3.32
N ALA A 56 -7.90 -14.25 2.85
CA ALA A 56 -7.09 -13.81 1.72
C ALA A 56 -7.92 -13.61 0.43
N VAL A 57 -8.92 -14.46 0.19
CA VAL A 57 -9.87 -14.31 -0.93
C VAL A 57 -10.79 -13.10 -0.76
N GLN A 58 -11.19 -12.76 0.48
CA GLN A 58 -11.94 -11.52 0.72
C GLN A 58 -11.07 -10.28 0.45
N VAL A 59 -9.82 -10.28 0.92
CA VAL A 59 -8.86 -9.20 0.62
C VAL A 59 -8.68 -9.04 -0.89
N ARG A 60 -8.54 -10.14 -1.64
CA ARG A 60 -8.53 -10.13 -3.11
C ARG A 60 -9.71 -9.40 -3.70
N GLY A 61 -10.93 -9.74 -3.26
CA GLY A 61 -12.15 -9.07 -3.73
C GLY A 61 -12.10 -7.55 -3.51
N TYR A 62 -11.63 -7.12 -2.34
CA TYR A 62 -11.49 -5.70 -2.04
C TYR A 62 -10.38 -5.01 -2.84
N VAL A 63 -9.25 -5.67 -3.08
CA VAL A 63 -8.20 -5.16 -3.97
C VAL A 63 -8.74 -4.97 -5.38
N ASP A 64 -9.54 -5.92 -5.89
CA ASP A 64 -10.14 -5.82 -7.21
C ASP A 64 -11.16 -4.65 -7.27
N GLU A 65 -11.96 -4.45 -6.22
CA GLU A 65 -12.84 -3.29 -6.10
C GLU A 65 -12.08 -1.96 -6.09
N LEU A 66 -11.00 -1.85 -5.30
CA LEU A 66 -10.16 -0.65 -5.28
C LEU A 66 -9.58 -0.35 -6.68
N ARG A 67 -9.11 -1.40 -7.38
CA ARG A 67 -8.57 -1.28 -8.74
C ARG A 67 -9.62 -0.91 -9.79
N SER A 68 -10.90 -1.11 -9.50
CA SER A 68 -12.00 -0.70 -10.38
C SER A 68 -12.35 0.78 -10.28
N LEU A 69 -11.87 1.47 -9.22
CA LEU A 69 -12.07 2.91 -9.06
C LEU A 69 -11.35 3.67 -10.17
N THR A 70 -12.00 4.69 -10.70
CA THR A 70 -11.46 5.51 -11.80
C THR A 70 -10.92 6.83 -11.26
N GLN A 71 -9.74 7.25 -11.74
CA GLN A 71 -9.19 8.55 -11.42
C GLN A 71 -10.12 9.68 -11.91
N PRO A 72 -10.29 10.75 -11.13
CA PRO A 72 -11.00 11.91 -11.63
C PRO A 72 -10.19 12.53 -12.79
N PRO A 73 -10.84 13.11 -13.82
CA PRO A 73 -10.17 13.56 -15.04
C PRO A 73 -8.99 14.53 -14.82
N HIS A 74 -9.03 15.33 -13.76
CA HIS A 74 -7.97 16.30 -13.43
C HIS A 74 -6.75 15.67 -12.74
N GLN A 75 -6.81 14.38 -12.38
CA GLN A 75 -5.71 13.60 -11.79
C GLN A 75 -5.28 12.43 -12.70
N GLN A 76 -5.73 12.39 -13.95
CA GLN A 76 -5.46 11.26 -14.83
C GLN A 76 -3.95 11.04 -14.99
N GLY A 77 -3.48 9.85 -14.60
CA GLY A 77 -2.06 9.48 -14.64
C GLY A 77 -1.22 9.98 -13.45
N CYS A 78 -1.80 10.78 -12.56
CA CYS A 78 -1.10 11.23 -11.35
C CYS A 78 -0.99 10.10 -10.33
N ILE A 79 0.13 10.04 -9.62
CA ILE A 79 0.39 9.11 -8.53
C ILE A 79 0.38 9.89 -7.21
N GLY A 80 -0.40 9.43 -6.24
CA GLY A 80 -0.51 10.04 -4.92
C GLY A 80 -1.93 10.01 -4.33
N PRO A 81 -2.13 10.66 -3.18
CA PRO A 81 -3.39 10.71 -2.47
C PRO A 81 -4.56 11.25 -3.30
N LEU A 82 -5.77 10.83 -2.92
CA LEU A 82 -7.03 11.21 -3.58
C LEU A 82 -7.24 12.73 -3.68
N ASP A 83 -6.81 13.49 -2.68
CA ASP A 83 -6.98 14.94 -2.61
C ASP A 83 -5.84 15.73 -3.29
N GLY A 84 -4.85 15.02 -3.86
CA GLY A 84 -3.68 15.62 -4.48
C GLY A 84 -2.69 16.24 -3.48
N SER A 85 -2.84 15.96 -2.18
CA SER A 85 -1.83 16.31 -1.19
C SER A 85 -0.56 15.46 -1.37
N PRO A 86 0.57 15.84 -0.74
CA PRO A 86 1.75 14.98 -0.71
C PRO A 86 1.45 13.61 -0.09
N CYS A 87 1.97 12.57 -0.72
CA CYS A 87 1.92 11.18 -0.28
C CYS A 87 2.81 10.95 0.94
N TRP A 88 2.32 10.18 1.90
CA TRP A 88 3.13 9.49 2.89
C TRP A 88 3.25 8.02 2.49
N ASP A 89 4.48 7.55 2.25
CA ASP A 89 4.76 6.13 2.01
C ASP A 89 6.12 5.78 2.60
N GLU A 90 6.11 5.00 3.69
CA GLU A 90 7.34 4.62 4.41
C GLU A 90 8.33 3.83 3.55
N ARG A 91 7.85 3.15 2.49
CA ARG A 91 8.72 2.43 1.55
C ARG A 91 9.51 3.39 0.67
N LEU A 92 8.93 4.52 0.31
CA LEU A 92 9.60 5.55 -0.47
C LEU A 92 10.54 6.36 0.42
N LYS A 93 9.99 6.96 1.46
CA LYS A 93 10.72 7.88 2.34
C LYS A 93 9.93 8.10 3.61
N SER A 94 10.61 8.23 4.75
CA SER A 94 9.98 8.65 6.02
C SER A 94 9.63 10.16 6.03
N GLN A 95 9.21 10.72 4.91
CA GLN A 95 8.81 12.11 4.69
C GLN A 95 7.78 12.18 3.56
N LEU A 96 6.94 13.22 3.60
CA LEU A 96 6.00 13.52 2.52
C LEU A 96 6.70 13.68 1.16
N CYS A 97 6.10 13.12 0.11
CA CYS A 97 6.60 13.17 -1.26
C CYS A 97 5.46 13.29 -2.27
N GLY A 98 5.76 13.67 -3.51
CA GLY A 98 4.73 13.84 -4.54
C GLY A 98 3.68 14.91 -4.19
N PRO A 99 2.46 14.84 -4.77
CA PRO A 99 2.04 13.84 -5.75
C PRO A 99 2.89 13.94 -7.03
N PHE A 100 2.95 12.85 -7.79
CA PHE A 100 3.73 12.76 -9.02
C PHE A 100 2.80 12.88 -10.22
N PRO A 101 3.12 13.71 -11.22
CA PRO A 101 2.26 13.91 -12.39
C PRO A 101 2.23 12.70 -13.34
N SER A 102 3.12 11.73 -13.18
CA SER A 102 3.21 10.52 -14.00
C SER A 102 4.05 9.44 -13.31
N GLU A 103 3.95 8.20 -13.80
CA GLU A 103 4.84 7.10 -13.39
C GLU A 103 6.32 7.40 -13.65
N ARG A 104 6.64 8.09 -14.76
CA ARG A 104 8.00 8.59 -15.01
C ARG A 104 8.50 9.49 -13.87
N ALA A 105 7.69 10.45 -13.45
CA ALA A 105 8.07 11.36 -12.37
C ALA A 105 8.23 10.63 -11.03
N PHE A 106 7.39 9.62 -10.78
CA PHE A 106 7.51 8.73 -9.63
C PHE A 106 8.82 7.91 -9.65
N ASN A 107 9.16 7.32 -10.79
CA ASN A 107 10.40 6.57 -10.99
C ASN A 107 11.64 7.46 -10.85
N GLN A 108 11.61 8.66 -11.43
CA GLN A 108 12.68 9.66 -11.27
C GLN A 108 12.87 10.04 -9.79
N PHE A 109 11.78 10.21 -9.04
CA PHE A 109 11.86 10.45 -7.61
C PHE A 109 12.50 9.27 -6.87
N ARG A 110 12.07 8.03 -7.13
CA ARG A 110 12.66 6.83 -6.54
C ARG A 110 14.16 6.73 -6.82
N LEU A 111 14.59 6.97 -8.07
CA LEU A 111 16.01 6.99 -8.45
C LEU A 111 16.79 8.08 -7.72
N SER A 112 16.20 9.27 -7.51
CA SER A 112 16.86 10.37 -6.80
C SER A 112 17.18 10.03 -5.33
N LEU A 113 16.45 9.10 -4.72
CA LEU A 113 16.75 8.61 -3.37
C LEU A 113 18.08 7.85 -3.31
N LEU A 114 18.51 7.30 -4.45
CA LEU A 114 19.75 6.56 -4.60
C LEU A 114 20.94 7.46 -4.96
N ASP A 115 20.72 8.73 -5.30
CA ASP A 115 21.78 9.65 -5.78
C ASP A 115 22.95 9.76 -4.82
N ARG A 116 22.65 9.70 -3.51
CA ARG A 116 23.70 9.68 -2.50
C ARG A 116 24.68 8.55 -2.76
N PHE A 117 24.26 7.34 -3.09
CA PHE A 117 25.14 6.17 -3.18
C PHE A 117 25.99 6.07 -4.46
N LYS A 118 25.92 7.05 -5.38
CA LYS A 118 26.62 7.02 -6.68
C LYS A 118 28.15 7.21 -6.62
N TRP A 119 28.75 7.31 -5.43
CA TRP A 119 30.19 7.50 -5.26
C TRP A 119 31.03 6.25 -5.59
N HIS A 120 30.43 5.06 -5.66
CA HIS A 120 31.10 3.81 -6.05
C HIS A 120 30.66 3.36 -7.45
N ASP A 121 31.60 2.90 -8.27
CA ASP A 121 31.33 2.53 -9.67
C ASP A 121 30.29 1.40 -9.78
N GLU A 122 30.41 0.35 -8.96
CA GLU A 122 29.48 -0.78 -8.95
C GLU A 122 28.05 -0.33 -8.60
N THR A 123 27.89 0.50 -7.58
CA THR A 123 26.57 1.03 -7.18
C THR A 123 25.99 1.93 -8.25
N ARG A 124 26.81 2.74 -8.93
CA ARG A 124 26.37 3.57 -10.05
C ARG A 124 25.88 2.70 -11.22
N MET A 125 26.63 1.67 -11.59
CA MET A 125 26.23 0.71 -12.65
C MET A 125 24.92 -0.01 -12.30
N GLU A 126 24.74 -0.35 -11.02
CA GLU A 126 23.50 -0.96 -10.53
C GLU A 126 22.31 0.01 -10.63
N ILE A 127 22.47 1.26 -10.21
CA ILE A 127 21.42 2.30 -10.35
C ILE A 127 21.06 2.52 -11.83
N GLU A 128 22.04 2.55 -12.74
CA GLU A 128 21.81 2.64 -14.19
C GLU A 128 21.08 1.41 -14.74
N ALA A 129 21.31 0.23 -14.15
CA ALA A 129 20.58 -0.98 -14.51
C ALA A 129 19.13 -0.92 -14.02
N ILE A 130 18.91 -0.51 -12.77
CA ILE A 130 17.56 -0.27 -12.22
C ILE A 130 16.79 0.71 -13.11
N GLU A 131 17.40 1.83 -13.50
CA GLU A 131 16.78 2.83 -14.38
C GLU A 131 16.34 2.24 -15.74
N ARG A 132 17.11 1.31 -16.31
CA ARG A 132 16.76 0.65 -17.58
C ARG A 132 15.59 -0.33 -17.45
N ASP A 133 15.44 -0.96 -16.29
CA ASP A 133 14.42 -1.98 -16.04
C ASP A 133 13.11 -1.39 -15.51
N LEU A 134 13.11 -0.11 -15.13
CA LEU A 134 11.91 0.62 -14.72
C LEU A 134 10.94 0.83 -15.90
N ARG A 135 9.74 0.31 -15.75
CA ARG A 135 8.62 0.50 -16.66
C ARG A 135 7.81 1.76 -16.31
N GLU A 136 7.09 2.27 -17.31
CA GLU A 136 6.26 3.49 -17.20
C GLU A 136 4.88 3.31 -17.87
N ASP A 137 4.48 2.06 -18.14
CA ASP A 137 3.27 1.69 -18.88
C ASP A 137 2.21 1.03 -17.99
N HIS A 138 2.35 1.12 -16.67
CA HIS A 138 1.40 0.51 -15.75
C HIS A 138 0.10 1.30 -15.67
N ARG A 139 -0.98 0.57 -15.36
CA ARG A 139 -2.22 1.23 -14.97
C ARG A 139 -2.03 1.90 -13.62
N ILE A 140 -2.56 3.12 -13.49
CA ILE A 140 -2.66 3.80 -12.20
C ILE A 140 -4.02 3.47 -11.59
N VAL A 141 -3.98 2.83 -10.41
CA VAL A 141 -5.14 2.27 -9.72
C VAL A 141 -5.17 2.73 -8.27
N PHE A 142 -6.33 2.66 -7.63
CA PHE A 142 -6.40 2.98 -6.21
C PHE A 142 -5.87 1.81 -5.38
N THR A 143 -5.02 2.10 -4.39
CA THR A 143 -4.42 1.12 -3.47
C THR A 143 -4.74 1.52 -2.03
N HIS A 144 -4.87 0.52 -1.15
CA HIS A 144 -4.85 0.73 0.28
C HIS A 144 -3.44 1.11 0.73
N GLY A 145 -2.44 0.39 0.23
CA GLY A 145 -1.03 0.66 0.48
C GLY A 145 -0.53 0.19 1.85
N ASP A 146 -1.33 -0.54 2.62
CA ASP A 146 -0.92 -1.10 3.92
C ASP A 146 -1.84 -2.26 4.37
N LEU A 147 -1.95 -3.29 3.55
CA LEU A 147 -2.80 -4.47 3.82
C LEU A 147 -2.13 -5.47 4.78
N GLY A 148 -1.87 -5.02 6.01
CA GLY A 148 -1.36 -5.85 7.10
C GLY A 148 -2.46 -6.44 8.00
N VAL A 149 -2.17 -7.52 8.74
CA VAL A 149 -3.17 -8.15 9.64
C VAL A 149 -3.67 -7.22 10.74
N ARG A 150 -2.89 -6.19 11.11
CA ARG A 150 -3.28 -5.14 12.06
C ARG A 150 -4.38 -4.21 11.53
N ASN A 151 -4.52 -4.12 10.21
CA ASN A 151 -5.41 -3.18 9.53
C ASN A 151 -6.73 -3.81 9.06
N ILE A 152 -7.00 -5.06 9.47
CA ILE A 152 -8.17 -5.83 9.10
C ILE A 152 -8.92 -6.24 10.36
N LEU A 153 -10.22 -5.94 10.44
CA LEU A 153 -11.10 -6.43 11.49
C LEU A 153 -12.01 -7.53 10.94
N VAL A 154 -12.19 -8.60 11.70
CA VAL A 154 -13.03 -9.76 11.35
C VAL A 154 -14.09 -10.06 12.40
N ASP A 155 -15.21 -10.64 11.97
CA ASP A 155 -16.24 -11.21 12.86
C ASP A 155 -15.88 -12.64 13.34
N ASP A 156 -16.77 -13.22 14.16
CA ASP A 156 -16.63 -14.59 14.70
C ASP A 156 -16.65 -15.69 13.63
N ARG A 157 -17.01 -15.35 12.39
CA ARG A 157 -17.08 -16.24 11.23
C ARG A 157 -15.95 -15.97 10.24
N ASP A 158 -14.94 -15.17 10.62
CA ASP A 158 -13.81 -14.80 9.79
C ASP A 158 -14.22 -14.04 8.51
N ASN A 159 -15.33 -13.29 8.55
CA ASN A 159 -15.66 -12.31 7.51
C ASN A 159 -15.00 -10.98 7.85
N ILE A 160 -14.44 -10.30 6.86
CA ILE A 160 -13.88 -8.96 7.06
C ILE A 160 -15.04 -7.99 7.25
N VAL A 161 -15.03 -7.28 8.38
CA VAL A 161 -16.05 -6.31 8.78
C VAL A 161 -15.55 -4.88 8.81
N ALA A 162 -14.24 -4.67 8.69
CA ALA A 162 -13.65 -3.36 8.41
C ALA A 162 -12.21 -3.47 7.91
N LEU A 163 -11.86 -2.65 6.93
CA LEU A 163 -10.49 -2.24 6.64
C LEU A 163 -10.22 -0.86 7.25
N ILE A 164 -9.12 -0.74 7.97
CA ILE A 164 -8.71 0.49 8.68
C ILE A 164 -7.31 0.92 8.25
N ASP A 165 -6.89 2.07 8.76
CA ASP A 165 -5.56 2.65 8.49
C ASP A 165 -5.28 2.97 7.01
N TRP A 166 -6.01 3.96 6.51
CA TRP A 166 -5.95 4.38 5.10
C TRP A 166 -4.90 5.46 4.84
N GLU A 167 -3.92 5.66 5.74
CA GLU A 167 -2.98 6.78 5.67
C GLU A 167 -2.05 6.73 4.44
N MET A 168 -1.75 5.52 3.96
CA MET A 168 -0.92 5.27 2.77
C MET A 168 -1.76 5.03 1.51
N SER A 169 -3.07 5.28 1.55
CA SER A 169 -3.96 5.02 0.42
C SER A 169 -3.88 6.11 -0.65
N GLY A 170 -3.99 5.70 -1.91
CA GLY A 170 -3.88 6.63 -3.02
C GLY A 170 -3.86 5.95 -4.39
N TRP A 171 -3.70 6.76 -5.42
CA TRP A 171 -3.50 6.31 -6.78
C TRP A 171 -2.04 5.93 -6.98
N MET A 172 -1.77 4.66 -7.27
CA MET A 172 -0.42 4.12 -7.43
C MET A 172 -0.33 3.22 -8.67
N PRO A 173 0.88 2.95 -9.19
CA PRO A 173 1.07 1.90 -10.20
C PRO A 173 0.49 0.57 -9.69
N GLU A 174 -0.12 -0.21 -10.56
CA GLU A 174 -0.85 -1.43 -10.16
C GLU A 174 0.00 -2.51 -9.49
N TYR A 175 1.33 -2.47 -9.62
CA TYR A 175 2.23 -3.36 -8.90
C TYR A 175 2.46 -2.96 -7.43
N TRP A 176 2.16 -1.70 -7.06
CA TRP A 176 2.58 -1.11 -5.78
C TRP A 176 1.95 -1.81 -4.57
N GLU A 177 0.67 -2.19 -4.63
CA GLU A 177 0.00 -2.93 -3.54
C GLU A 177 0.66 -4.29 -3.30
N TYR A 178 1.06 -5.00 -4.36
CA TYR A 178 1.71 -6.31 -4.26
C TYR A 178 3.07 -6.18 -3.56
N ILE A 179 3.89 -5.25 -4.04
CA ILE A 179 5.20 -4.95 -3.45
C ILE A 179 5.07 -4.59 -1.97
N LYS A 180 4.17 -3.67 -1.61
CA LYS A 180 4.00 -3.27 -0.21
C LYS A 180 3.51 -4.40 0.67
N THR A 181 2.65 -5.28 0.15
CA THR A 181 2.16 -6.43 0.91
C THR A 181 3.27 -7.44 1.16
N VAL A 182 4.10 -7.77 0.15
CA VAL A 182 5.24 -8.70 0.32
C VAL A 182 6.26 -8.19 1.32
N HIS A 183 6.53 -6.88 1.31
CA HIS A 183 7.48 -6.26 2.24
C HIS A 183 6.83 -5.71 3.50
N GLY A 184 5.71 -6.29 3.94
CA GLY A 184 5.07 -5.96 5.20
C GLY A 184 6.02 -6.20 6.38
N ARG A 185 6.79 -5.17 6.76
CA ARG A 185 7.91 -5.25 7.72
C ARG A 185 7.55 -5.85 9.09
N TRP A 186 6.27 -5.81 9.43
CA TRP A 186 5.73 -6.23 10.72
C TRP A 186 4.83 -7.46 10.62
N GLU A 187 4.79 -8.10 9.45
CA GLU A 187 3.88 -9.21 9.17
C GLU A 187 4.58 -10.56 9.36
N ASP A 188 3.79 -11.54 9.80
CA ASP A 188 4.23 -12.93 9.96
C ASP A 188 4.45 -13.59 8.57
N GLU A 189 5.47 -14.45 8.44
CA GLU A 189 5.74 -15.22 7.20
C GLU A 189 4.50 -15.98 6.71
N ASP A 190 3.68 -16.49 7.63
CA ASP A 190 2.45 -17.18 7.32
C ASP A 190 1.42 -16.25 6.66
N TRP A 191 1.28 -14.98 7.09
CA TRP A 191 0.45 -14.00 6.38
C TRP A 191 0.99 -13.72 4.98
N LEU A 192 2.29 -13.46 4.88
CA LEU A 192 2.96 -13.13 3.63
C LEU A 192 2.85 -14.26 2.60
N SER A 193 2.75 -15.51 3.04
CA SER A 193 2.52 -16.67 2.17
C SER A 193 1.22 -16.58 1.34
N TYR A 194 0.22 -15.79 1.77
CA TYR A 194 -1.03 -15.58 1.05
C TYR A 194 -0.99 -14.36 0.11
N THR A 195 0.13 -13.64 0.00
CA THR A 195 0.19 -12.37 -0.77
C THR A 195 -0.24 -12.53 -2.23
N ARG A 196 0.17 -13.61 -2.90
CA ARG A 196 -0.24 -13.90 -4.29
C ARG A 196 -1.74 -14.20 -4.42
N THR A 197 -2.37 -14.65 -3.34
CA THR A 197 -3.83 -14.78 -3.27
C THR A 197 -4.48 -13.42 -3.16
N MET A 198 -3.93 -12.51 -2.35
CA MET A 198 -4.49 -11.19 -2.02
C MET A 198 -4.30 -10.13 -3.13
N ALA A 199 -3.11 -10.01 -3.70
CA ALA A 199 -2.75 -9.03 -4.73
C ALA A 199 -2.17 -9.73 -5.97
N PRO A 200 -2.42 -9.27 -7.22
CA PRO A 200 -1.85 -9.94 -8.39
C PRO A 200 -0.33 -9.83 -8.31
N ALA A 201 0.38 -10.88 -8.72
CA ALA A 201 1.83 -10.89 -8.62
C ALA A 201 2.47 -10.03 -9.72
N TYR A 202 3.51 -9.31 -9.35
CA TYR A 202 4.34 -8.47 -10.21
C TYR A 202 5.80 -8.78 -9.88
N ASP A 203 6.24 -9.97 -10.30
CA ASP A 203 7.54 -10.55 -9.91
C ASP A 203 8.71 -9.76 -10.52
N ASP A 204 8.57 -9.29 -11.76
CA ASP A 204 9.60 -8.46 -12.42
C ASP A 204 9.75 -7.11 -11.71
N GLU A 205 8.63 -6.44 -11.37
CA GLU A 205 8.66 -5.19 -10.63
C GLU A 205 9.17 -5.37 -9.19
N MET A 206 8.90 -6.53 -8.56
CA MET A 206 9.47 -6.90 -7.27
C MET A 206 10.99 -7.01 -7.34
N GLU A 207 11.53 -7.71 -8.34
CA GLU A 207 12.97 -7.89 -8.51
C GLU A 207 13.68 -6.53 -8.67
N VAL A 208 13.09 -5.61 -9.45
CA VAL A 208 13.61 -4.24 -9.58
C VAL A 208 13.59 -3.52 -8.23
N ASP A 209 12.53 -3.69 -7.44
CA ASP A 209 12.37 -3.00 -6.16
C ASP A 209 13.23 -3.58 -5.02
N ASP A 210 13.53 -4.88 -5.04
CA ASP A 210 14.53 -5.50 -4.17
C ASP A 210 15.92 -4.89 -4.40
N ARG A 211 16.24 -4.57 -5.66
CA ARG A 211 17.51 -3.90 -6.00
C ARG A 211 17.55 -2.47 -5.47
N PHE A 212 16.43 -1.75 -5.43
CA PHE A 212 16.34 -0.46 -4.72
C PHE A 212 16.68 -0.61 -3.23
N ILE A 213 16.15 -1.64 -2.57
CA ILE A 213 16.41 -1.92 -1.15
C ILE A 213 17.90 -2.18 -0.91
N ILE A 214 18.50 -3.06 -1.72
CA ILE A 214 19.92 -3.44 -1.61
C ILE A 214 20.82 -2.20 -1.76
N VAL A 215 20.58 -1.36 -2.77
CA VAL A 215 21.38 -0.14 -2.99
C VAL A 215 21.19 0.85 -1.83
N ASN A 216 19.98 0.96 -1.28
CA ASN A 216 19.68 1.86 -0.18
C ASN A 216 20.21 1.36 1.18
N GLY A 217 20.85 0.18 1.22
CA GLY A 217 21.40 -0.42 2.44
C GLY A 217 20.34 -1.05 3.34
N GLY A 218 19.13 -1.27 2.83
CA GLY A 218 18.19 -2.21 3.44
C GLY A 218 18.63 -3.63 3.09
N GLY A 219 18.64 -4.54 4.06
CA GLY A 219 18.79 -5.96 3.74
C GLY A 219 17.54 -6.47 3.03
N PRO A 220 17.64 -7.51 2.19
CA PRO A 220 16.47 -8.31 1.84
C PRO A 220 15.90 -8.86 3.16
N PHE A 221 14.62 -8.62 3.41
CA PHE A 221 13.92 -9.17 4.58
C PHE A 221 13.64 -10.65 4.35
#